data_AF-A0A952K5N8-F1
#
_entry.id   AF-A0A952K5N8-F1
#
_cell.length_a   1.000
_cell.length_b   1.000
_cell.length_c   1.000
_cell.angle_alpha   90.00
_cell.angle_beta   90.00
_cell.angle_gamma   90.00
#
_symmetry.space_group_name_H-M   'P 1'
#
loop_
_entity.id
_entity.type
_entity.pdbx_description
1 polymer ?
#
loop_
_entity_poly.entity_id
_entity_poly.type
_entity_poly.pdbx_seq_one_letter_code
_entity_poly.pdbx_strand_id
1 'polypeptide(L)'
;SGLGVSTVGLWLESLWVDAVYHYPWPTSIWPEALAMAIPVAILTGACGALFGMVLTSQPLPSRAISIDLVVLTVLVVGGATANGLRYDVPPNVTATVALTDVPGTASGQRMVNADVQINPPNFVSDNPNWVSILGWQGHLQNQRGQVVDNLEKVGPGHYRTTTPVPVWGTWKTLLRLHDGNTLTAAPIYLAGDPGIGAPEVPAQASFTRPFVAEITILQRERNPDTPTVLWTIGGLVVLFCTLVLIGGLSWGAGRINRSEAAGSRTELQPTAQA
;
A
#
# COMPACT_ATOMS: atom_id res chain seq x y z
N SER A 1 -21.95 5.69 -12.08
CA SER A 1 -21.52 5.56 -10.68
C SER A 1 -20.00 5.48 -10.55
N GLY A 2 -19.30 4.61 -11.31
CA GLY A 2 -17.85 4.40 -11.22
C GLY A 2 -17.01 5.67 -11.14
N LEU A 3 -17.18 6.61 -12.09
CA LEU A 3 -16.47 7.90 -12.08
C LEU A 3 -16.67 8.68 -10.78
N GLY A 4 -17.91 8.82 -10.31
CA GLY A 4 -18.23 9.54 -9.07
C GLY A 4 -17.68 8.86 -7.82
N VAL A 5 -17.67 7.52 -7.79
CA VAL A 5 -17.05 6.75 -6.69
C VAL A 5 -15.54 6.98 -6.67
N SER A 6 -14.87 6.92 -7.83
CA SER A 6 -13.42 7.14 -7.91
C SER A 6 -12.96 8.58 -7.72
N THR A 7 -13.86 9.57 -7.85
CA THR A 7 -13.52 10.99 -7.64
C THR A 7 -14.02 11.47 -6.28
N VAL A 8 -15.33 11.60 -6.11
CA VAL A 8 -15.95 12.09 -4.86
C VAL A 8 -15.69 11.11 -3.73
N GLY A 9 -15.80 9.79 -3.98
CA GLY A 9 -15.49 8.79 -2.96
C GLY A 9 -14.02 8.82 -2.52
N LEU A 10 -13.08 8.95 -3.46
CA LEU A 10 -11.66 9.08 -3.14
C LEU A 10 -11.33 10.38 -2.39
N TRP A 11 -12.02 11.47 -2.72
CA TRP A 11 -11.94 12.74 -1.98
C TRP A 11 -12.52 12.63 -0.56
N LEU A 12 -13.63 11.94 -0.37
CA LEU A 12 -14.15 11.68 0.97
C LEU A 12 -13.20 10.79 1.78
N GLU A 13 -12.58 9.79 1.14
CA GLU A 13 -11.55 8.96 1.76
C GLU A 13 -10.35 9.79 2.19
N SER A 14 -9.90 10.78 1.41
CA SER A 14 -8.77 11.63 1.82
C SER A 14 -9.08 12.43 3.09
N LEU A 15 -10.31 12.91 3.26
CA LEU A 15 -10.73 13.58 4.50
C LEU A 15 -10.70 12.63 5.70
N TRP A 16 -11.06 11.36 5.50
CA TRP A 16 -10.96 10.34 6.54
C TRP A 16 -9.51 10.00 6.87
N VAL A 17 -8.66 9.87 5.86
CA VAL A 17 -7.23 9.62 6.04
C VAL A 17 -6.59 10.74 6.86
N ASP A 18 -6.85 12.00 6.49
CA ASP A 18 -6.32 13.17 7.20
C ASP A 18 -6.79 13.23 8.66
N ALA A 19 -8.00 12.74 8.96
CA ALA A 19 -8.55 12.75 10.31
C ALA A 19 -8.05 11.61 11.20
N VAL A 20 -7.68 10.45 10.62
CA VAL A 20 -7.49 9.20 11.39
C VAL A 20 -6.08 8.62 11.30
N TYR A 21 -5.34 8.89 10.23
CA TYR A 21 -4.03 8.30 9.97
C TYR A 21 -2.88 9.29 10.20
N HIS A 22 -1.69 8.76 10.51
CA HIS A 22 -0.49 9.57 10.76
C HIS A 22 0.15 10.14 9.48
N TYR A 23 -0.24 9.61 8.32
CA TYR A 23 0.32 9.96 7.01
C TYR A 23 -0.80 10.49 6.13
N PRO A 24 -1.07 11.81 6.15
CA PRO A 24 -2.06 12.42 5.29
C PRO A 24 -1.67 12.26 3.82
N TRP A 25 -2.65 12.34 2.93
CA TRP A 25 -2.40 12.21 1.49
C TRP A 25 -1.93 13.56 0.92
N PRO A 26 -0.66 13.68 0.50
CA PRO A 26 -0.18 14.91 -0.08
C PRO A 26 -0.80 15.12 -1.46
N THR A 27 -0.90 16.36 -1.91
CA THR A 27 -1.57 16.66 -3.18
C THR A 27 -0.86 16.02 -4.39
N SER A 28 0.42 15.68 -4.25
CA SER A 28 1.25 15.04 -5.27
C SER A 28 0.76 13.65 -5.68
N ILE A 29 -0.01 12.93 -4.86
CA ILE A 29 -0.48 11.57 -5.23
C ILE A 29 -1.72 11.58 -6.13
N TRP A 30 -2.48 12.69 -6.19
CA TRP A 30 -3.77 12.72 -6.87
C TRP A 30 -3.73 12.34 -8.35
N PRO A 31 -2.75 12.80 -9.16
CA PRO A 31 -2.69 12.42 -10.56
C PRO A 31 -2.63 10.92 -10.76
N GLU A 32 -1.74 10.25 -10.01
CA GLU A 32 -1.57 8.80 -10.07
C GLU A 32 -2.77 8.06 -9.47
N ALA A 33 -3.25 8.49 -8.30
CA ALA A 33 -4.38 7.90 -7.62
C ALA A 33 -5.64 7.91 -8.49
N LEU A 34 -5.94 9.04 -9.15
CA LEU A 34 -7.09 9.16 -10.06
C LEU A 34 -6.88 8.37 -11.35
N ALA A 35 -5.67 8.39 -11.92
CA ALA A 35 -5.33 7.62 -13.13
C ALA A 35 -5.51 6.12 -12.93
N MET A 36 -5.28 5.60 -11.71
CA MET A 36 -5.54 4.21 -11.36
C MET A 36 -7.00 3.96 -10.96
N ALA A 37 -7.57 4.79 -10.09
CA ALA A 37 -8.88 4.54 -9.50
C ALA A 37 -10.03 4.69 -10.49
N ILE A 38 -9.98 5.68 -11.40
CA ILE A 38 -11.09 5.96 -12.34
C ILE A 38 -11.32 4.78 -13.30
N PRO A 39 -10.31 4.26 -14.03
CA PRO A 39 -10.50 3.12 -14.91
C PRO A 39 -10.97 1.87 -14.15
N VAL A 40 -10.39 1.59 -12.98
CA VAL A 40 -10.78 0.45 -12.13
C VAL A 40 -12.25 0.56 -11.71
N ALA A 41 -12.69 1.71 -11.21
CA ALA A 41 -14.05 1.90 -10.71
C ALA A 41 -15.09 1.85 -11.82
N ILE A 42 -14.79 2.41 -13.00
CA ILE A 42 -15.68 2.36 -14.17
C ILE A 42 -15.88 0.91 -14.62
N LEU A 43 -14.78 0.17 -14.81
CA LEU A 43 -14.82 -1.19 -15.34
C LEU A 43 -15.41 -2.19 -14.35
N THR A 44 -15.06 -2.06 -13.07
CA THR A 44 -15.68 -2.86 -11.99
C THR A 44 -17.18 -2.54 -11.88
N GLY A 45 -17.56 -1.27 -11.99
CA GLY A 45 -18.97 -0.87 -12.03
C GLY A 45 -19.73 -1.45 -13.22
N ALA A 46 -19.10 -1.51 -14.40
CA ALA A 46 -19.66 -2.17 -15.58
C ALA A 46 -19.84 -3.68 -15.35
N CYS A 47 -18.86 -4.37 -14.76
CA CYS A 47 -19.00 -5.77 -14.36
C CYS A 47 -20.14 -5.98 -13.35
N GLY A 48 -20.29 -5.08 -12.38
CA GLY A 48 -21.40 -5.07 -11.44
C GLY A 48 -22.76 -4.91 -12.13
N ALA A 49 -22.84 -4.06 -13.16
CA ALA A 49 -24.05 -3.91 -13.98
C ALA A 49 -24.37 -5.18 -14.78
N LEU A 50 -23.36 -5.82 -15.39
CA LEU A 50 -23.52 -7.13 -16.06
C LEU A 50 -24.08 -8.17 -15.08
N PHE A 51 -23.53 -8.22 -13.86
CA PHE A 51 -23.99 -9.13 -12.82
C PHE A 51 -25.44 -8.82 -12.39
N GLY A 52 -25.78 -7.54 -12.19
CA GLY A 52 -27.14 -7.11 -11.87
C GLY A 52 -28.16 -7.46 -12.96
N MET A 53 -27.79 -7.32 -14.24
CA MET A 53 -28.65 -7.74 -15.35
C MET A 53 -28.95 -9.24 -15.29
N VAL A 54 -27.95 -10.08 -15.01
CA VAL A 54 -28.16 -11.53 -14.87
C VAL A 54 -29.07 -11.87 -13.69
N LEU A 55 -28.90 -11.19 -12.55
CA LEU A 55 -29.75 -11.42 -11.37
C LEU A 55 -31.20 -10.95 -11.54
N THR A 56 -31.43 -10.01 -12.46
CA THR A 56 -32.75 -9.45 -12.75
C THR A 56 -33.33 -9.97 -14.07
N SER A 57 -32.75 -11.05 -14.61
CA SER A 57 -33.15 -11.70 -15.88
C SER A 57 -33.21 -10.74 -17.07
N GLN A 58 -32.40 -9.67 -17.06
CA GLN A 58 -32.25 -8.77 -18.20
C GLN A 58 -31.22 -9.30 -19.19
N PRO A 59 -31.44 -9.11 -20.51
CA PRO A 59 -30.52 -9.59 -21.52
C PRO A 59 -29.17 -8.88 -21.43
N LEU A 60 -28.10 -9.67 -21.27
CA LEU A 60 -26.74 -9.17 -21.41
C LEU A 60 -26.49 -8.56 -22.82
N PRO A 61 -25.54 -7.60 -22.93
CA PRO A 61 -24.98 -7.17 -24.20
C PRO A 61 -24.42 -8.32 -25.03
N SER A 62 -23.96 -8.02 -26.25
CA SER A 62 -23.32 -9.02 -27.10
C SER A 62 -22.17 -9.72 -26.38
N ARG A 63 -21.95 -11.01 -26.70
CA ARG A 63 -20.93 -11.84 -26.06
C ARG A 63 -19.53 -11.19 -26.09
N ALA A 64 -19.18 -10.54 -27.20
CA ALA A 64 -17.91 -9.83 -27.34
C ALA A 64 -17.79 -8.72 -26.28
N ILE A 65 -18.78 -7.82 -26.21
CA ILE A 65 -18.78 -6.70 -25.26
C ILE A 65 -18.69 -7.19 -23.80
N SER A 66 -19.47 -8.21 -23.43
CA SER A 66 -19.43 -8.74 -22.06
C SER A 66 -18.08 -9.35 -21.71
N ILE A 67 -17.45 -10.08 -22.63
CA ILE A 67 -16.12 -10.67 -22.42
C ILE A 67 -15.07 -9.56 -22.34
N ASP A 68 -15.10 -8.61 -23.27
CA ASP A 68 -14.14 -7.52 -23.34
C ASP A 68 -14.16 -6.67 -22.08
N LEU A 69 -15.35 -6.37 -21.53
CA LEU A 69 -15.49 -5.66 -20.26
C LEU A 69 -14.82 -6.40 -19.09
N VAL A 70 -15.03 -7.72 -18.98
CA VAL A 70 -14.42 -8.52 -17.90
C VAL A 70 -12.91 -8.59 -18.08
N VAL A 71 -12.42 -8.88 -19.29
CA VAL A 71 -10.98 -8.97 -19.57
C VAL A 71 -10.29 -7.63 -19.32
N LEU A 72 -10.86 -6.53 -19.81
CA LEU A 72 -10.32 -5.20 -19.59
C LEU A 72 -10.31 -4.82 -18.10
N THR A 73 -11.36 -5.20 -17.35
CA THR A 73 -11.38 -5.02 -15.89
C THR A 73 -10.20 -5.72 -15.22
N VAL A 74 -9.97 -6.99 -15.55
CA VAL A 74 -8.86 -7.78 -15.00
C VAL A 74 -7.51 -7.14 -15.34
N LEU A 75 -7.31 -6.72 -16.58
CA LEU A 75 -6.06 -6.08 -17.02
C LEU A 75 -5.82 -4.74 -16.32
N VAL A 76 -6.86 -3.91 -16.19
CA VAL A 76 -6.75 -2.59 -15.54
C VAL A 76 -6.52 -2.71 -14.04
N VAL A 77 -7.20 -3.64 -13.36
CA VAL A 77 -6.94 -3.93 -11.95
C VAL A 77 -5.51 -4.45 -11.77
N GLY A 78 -5.10 -5.42 -12.60
CA GLY A 78 -3.73 -5.95 -12.57
C GLY A 78 -2.67 -4.88 -12.81
N GLY A 79 -2.88 -3.98 -13.79
CA GLY A 79 -2.01 -2.85 -14.08
C GLY A 79 -1.92 -1.85 -12.93
N ALA A 80 -3.06 -1.48 -12.33
CA ALA A 80 -3.10 -0.60 -11.17
C ALA A 80 -2.39 -1.23 -9.95
N THR A 81 -2.61 -2.51 -9.68
CA THR A 81 -1.91 -3.24 -8.60
C THR A 81 -0.41 -3.33 -8.86
N ALA A 82 0.01 -3.65 -10.08
CA ALA A 82 1.43 -3.72 -10.44
C ALA A 82 2.10 -2.35 -10.30
N ASN A 83 1.42 -1.27 -10.66
CA ASN A 83 1.91 0.09 -10.48
C ASN A 83 2.02 0.46 -9.00
N GLY A 84 0.97 0.24 -8.19
CA GLY A 84 0.97 0.57 -6.77
C GLY A 84 1.95 -0.24 -5.89
N LEU A 85 2.44 -1.38 -6.40
CA LEU A 85 3.48 -2.19 -5.73
C LEU A 85 4.90 -1.85 -6.19
N ARG A 86 5.05 -0.97 -7.19
CA ARG A 86 6.35 -0.57 -7.72
C ARG A 86 6.92 0.58 -6.90
N TYR A 87 8.10 0.38 -6.36
CA TYR A 87 8.87 1.42 -5.69
C TYR A 87 10.36 1.20 -5.94
N ASP A 88 11.11 2.29 -5.80
CA ASP A 88 12.55 2.34 -5.98
C ASP A 88 13.24 2.53 -4.63
N VAL A 89 14.37 1.82 -4.46
CA VAL A 89 15.28 2.02 -3.33
C VAL A 89 16.55 2.64 -3.89
N PRO A 90 16.90 3.87 -3.50
CA PRO A 90 17.94 4.60 -4.17
C PRO A 90 19.32 4.02 -3.81
N PRO A 91 20.19 3.76 -4.80
CA PRO A 91 21.56 3.37 -4.52
C PRO A 91 22.34 4.58 -3.99
N ASN A 92 23.23 4.34 -3.01
CA ASN A 92 24.18 5.33 -2.50
C ASN A 92 23.57 6.57 -1.81
N VAL A 93 22.32 6.51 -1.33
CA VAL A 93 21.74 7.54 -0.47
C VAL A 93 21.92 7.14 0.99
N THR A 94 22.36 8.08 1.82
CA THR A 94 22.60 7.83 3.25
C THR A 94 21.88 8.86 4.11
N ALA A 95 21.64 8.49 5.37
CA ALA A 95 21.19 9.40 6.42
C ALA A 95 22.31 9.51 7.46
N THR A 96 22.81 10.72 7.65
CA THR A 96 23.64 11.09 8.80
C THR A 96 22.72 11.60 9.89
N VAL A 97 22.73 10.94 11.04
CA VAL A 97 21.83 11.21 12.17
C VAL A 97 22.64 11.58 13.39
N ALA A 98 22.27 12.68 14.04
CA ALA A 98 22.72 13.06 15.36
C ALA A 98 21.55 12.94 16.34
N LEU A 99 21.76 12.22 17.44
CA LEU A 99 20.76 11.98 18.47
C LEU A 99 21.11 12.77 19.73
N THR A 100 20.12 13.48 20.26
CA THR A 100 20.21 14.18 21.54
C THR A 100 19.25 13.57 22.54
N ASP A 101 19.76 13.16 23.70
CA ASP A 101 18.94 12.58 24.76
C ASP A 101 18.01 13.62 25.37
N VAL A 102 16.76 13.22 25.63
CA VAL A 102 15.77 14.08 26.29
C VAL A 102 15.92 13.96 27.82
N PRO A 103 16.18 15.07 28.54
CA PRO A 103 16.30 15.05 29.99
C PRO A 103 15.00 14.62 30.69
N GLY A 104 15.11 14.01 31.87
CA GLY A 104 13.95 13.69 32.71
C GLY A 104 13.17 12.44 32.31
N THR A 105 13.70 11.62 31.40
CA THR A 105 13.15 10.30 31.08
C THR A 105 13.40 9.30 32.22
N ALA A 106 12.47 8.36 32.43
CA ALA A 106 12.63 7.34 33.46
C ALA A 106 13.88 6.49 33.17
N SER A 107 14.55 6.01 34.23
CA SER A 107 15.77 5.22 34.10
C SER A 107 15.56 4.02 33.16
N GLY A 108 16.38 3.91 32.12
CA GLY A 108 16.28 2.87 31.10
C GLY A 108 15.29 3.15 29.96
N GLN A 109 14.52 4.24 30.00
CA GLN A 109 13.58 4.65 28.96
C GLN A 109 14.12 5.79 28.09
N ARG A 110 15.25 5.54 27.44
CA ARG A 110 15.97 6.56 26.66
C ARG A 110 15.12 7.06 25.48
N MET A 111 14.69 8.32 25.55
CA MET A 111 14.05 9.04 24.44
C MET A 111 15.05 10.01 23.82
N VAL A 112 15.00 10.17 22.50
CA VAL A 112 15.92 11.04 21.76
C VAL A 112 15.18 11.97 20.80
N ASN A 113 15.74 13.15 20.59
CA ASN A 113 15.48 13.97 19.41
C ASN A 113 16.51 13.62 18.33
N ALA A 114 16.10 13.56 17.08
CA ALA A 114 16.99 13.30 15.95
C ALA A 114 17.12 14.52 15.05
N ASP A 115 18.37 14.86 14.73
CA ASP A 115 18.75 15.78 13.66
C ASP A 115 19.31 14.94 12.51
N VAL A 116 18.71 15.07 11.32
CA VAL A 116 18.88 14.13 10.21
C VAL A 116 19.29 14.88 8.96
N GLN A 117 20.48 14.58 8.43
CA GLN A 117 20.93 15.01 7.12
C GLN A 117 20.90 13.83 6.14
N ILE A 118 20.04 13.93 5.13
CA ILE A 118 19.99 13.03 3.99
C ILE A 118 21.05 13.48 2.97
N ASN A 119 21.82 12.52 2.46
CA ASN A 119 22.91 12.75 1.53
C ASN A 119 22.68 11.94 0.24
N PRO A 120 22.77 12.59 -0.95
CA PRO A 120 23.06 14.01 -1.14
C PRO A 120 21.90 14.93 -0.69
N PRO A 121 22.17 16.17 -0.25
CA PRO A 121 21.15 17.08 0.33
C PRO A 121 19.98 17.43 -0.60
N ASN A 122 20.17 17.32 -1.91
CA ASN A 122 19.16 17.60 -2.93
C ASN A 122 18.44 16.32 -3.42
N PHE A 123 18.62 15.18 -2.74
CA PHE A 123 17.97 13.93 -3.11
C PHE A 123 16.45 13.99 -2.90
N VAL A 124 16.02 14.52 -1.75
CA VAL A 124 14.61 14.63 -1.40
C VAL A 124 14.01 15.84 -2.08
N SER A 125 12.86 15.68 -2.72
CA SER A 125 12.12 16.75 -3.37
C SER A 125 11.67 17.81 -2.36
N ASP A 126 11.14 18.93 -2.87
CA ASP A 126 10.63 19.99 -1.98
C ASP A 126 9.36 19.60 -1.25
N ASN A 127 8.57 18.68 -1.82
CA ASN A 127 7.30 18.22 -1.28
C ASN A 127 7.27 16.68 -1.28
N PRO A 128 8.12 16.03 -0.47
CA PRO A 128 8.10 14.58 -0.36
C PRO A 128 6.77 14.13 0.23
N ASN A 129 6.36 12.89 -0.05
CA ASN A 129 5.14 12.36 0.52
C ASN A 129 5.19 12.34 2.05
N TRP A 130 6.34 11.93 2.60
CA TRP A 130 6.67 12.14 4.00
C TRP A 130 8.16 11.84 4.26
N VAL A 131 8.69 12.50 5.29
CA VAL A 131 9.92 12.11 5.99
C VAL A 131 9.54 11.94 7.44
N SER A 132 9.65 10.71 7.96
CA SER A 132 9.12 10.39 9.29
C SER A 132 10.04 9.45 10.05
N ILE A 133 9.94 9.46 11.38
CA ILE A 133 10.50 8.42 12.21
C ILE A 133 9.36 7.59 12.79
N LEU A 134 9.46 6.28 12.65
CA LEU A 134 8.55 5.29 13.25
C LEU A 134 9.29 4.53 14.34
N GLY A 135 8.80 4.66 15.57
CA GLY A 135 9.06 3.74 16.67
C GLY A 135 7.93 2.73 16.78
N TRP A 136 8.21 1.43 16.82
CA TRP A 136 7.19 0.38 16.99
C TRP A 136 7.69 -0.76 17.87
N GLN A 137 6.77 -1.66 18.27
CA GLN A 137 7.04 -2.79 19.18
C GLN A 137 7.54 -2.38 20.57
N GLY A 138 7.21 -1.16 21.00
CA GLY A 138 7.38 -0.76 22.38
C GLY A 138 6.40 -1.47 23.31
N HIS A 139 6.89 -2.22 24.28
CA HIS A 139 6.00 -2.81 25.28
C HIS A 139 5.81 -1.84 26.45
N LEU A 140 4.69 -1.12 26.45
CA LEU A 140 4.28 -0.23 27.54
C LEU A 140 2.84 -0.55 27.94
N GLN A 141 2.61 -0.69 29.25
CA GLN A 141 1.28 -0.99 29.78
C GLN A 141 0.30 0.11 29.36
N ASN A 142 -0.86 -0.29 28.80
CA ASN A 142 -1.91 0.60 28.32
C ASN A 142 -1.50 1.57 27.19
N GLN A 143 -0.46 1.26 26.41
CA GLN A 143 -0.10 2.01 25.21
C GLN A 143 -0.07 1.13 23.97
N ARG A 144 -0.23 1.75 22.79
CA ARG A 144 -0.19 1.04 21.51
C ARG A 144 1.21 0.56 21.10
N GLY A 145 2.26 0.99 21.80
CA GLY A 145 3.63 0.59 21.49
C GLY A 145 4.14 1.13 20.16
N GLN A 146 3.62 2.29 19.74
CA GLN A 146 3.93 2.95 18.49
C GLN A 146 4.09 4.45 18.71
N VAL A 147 5.12 5.04 18.10
CA VAL A 147 5.37 6.48 18.02
C VAL A 147 5.64 6.80 16.55
N VAL A 148 4.95 7.80 16.01
CA VAL A 148 5.20 8.31 14.66
C VAL A 148 5.45 9.81 14.77
N ASP A 149 6.61 10.24 14.31
CA ASP A 149 6.97 11.66 14.22
C ASP A 149 7.16 12.02 12.74
N ASN A 150 6.39 12.97 12.24
CA ASN A 150 6.61 13.55 10.92
C ASN A 150 7.62 14.70 11.07
N LEU A 151 8.78 14.58 10.42
CA LEU A 151 9.91 15.46 10.70
C LEU A 151 9.69 16.84 10.08
N GLU A 152 10.17 17.87 10.77
CA GLU A 152 10.21 19.23 10.27
C GLU A 152 11.43 19.41 9.35
N LYS A 153 11.20 19.90 8.12
CA LYS A 153 12.26 20.26 7.18
C LYS A 153 12.89 21.59 7.60
N VAL A 154 14.18 21.58 7.90
CA VAL A 154 14.94 22.78 8.29
C VAL A 154 15.83 23.31 7.16
N GLY A 155 16.10 22.48 6.15
CA GLY A 155 16.88 22.85 4.97
C GLY A 155 16.89 21.74 3.91
N PRO A 156 17.63 21.89 2.81
CA PRO A 156 17.78 20.85 1.80
C PRO A 156 18.32 19.55 2.40
N GLY A 157 17.51 18.48 2.37
CA GLY A 157 17.86 17.18 2.94
C GLY A 157 18.02 17.17 4.47
N HIS A 158 17.76 18.29 5.15
CA HIS A 158 17.96 18.45 6.58
C HIS A 158 16.61 18.50 7.30
N TYR A 159 16.42 17.57 8.23
CA TYR A 159 15.18 17.34 8.95
C TYR A 159 15.44 17.19 10.44
N ARG A 160 14.48 17.60 11.27
CA ARG A 160 14.52 17.39 12.72
C ARG A 160 13.24 16.77 13.24
N THR A 161 13.35 16.00 14.32
CA THR A 161 12.16 15.50 15.02
C THR A 161 11.36 16.64 15.66
N THR A 162 10.04 16.52 15.64
CA THR A 162 9.12 17.43 16.33
C THR A 162 8.75 16.93 17.72
N THR A 163 8.81 15.60 17.91
CA THR A 163 8.55 14.92 19.17
C THR A 163 9.65 13.88 19.46
N PRO A 164 9.96 13.61 20.74
CA PRO A 164 10.96 12.60 21.10
C PRO A 164 10.56 11.18 20.68
N VAL A 165 11.54 10.42 20.20
CA VAL A 165 11.34 9.02 19.77
C VAL A 165 12.08 8.04 20.69
N PRO A 166 11.52 6.84 20.94
CA PRO A 166 12.13 5.86 21.84
C PRO A 166 13.29 5.12 21.17
N VAL A 167 14.36 4.84 21.93
CA VAL A 167 15.52 4.04 21.46
C VAL A 167 16.03 3.08 22.54
N TRP A 168 15.11 2.36 23.19
CA TRP A 168 15.40 1.52 24.34
C TRP A 168 14.61 0.21 24.35
N GLY A 169 14.98 -0.73 25.22
CA GLY A 169 14.21 -1.94 25.48
C GLY A 169 13.93 -2.76 24.21
N THR A 170 12.65 -3.06 23.96
CA THR A 170 12.21 -3.81 22.78
C THR A 170 11.80 -2.93 21.60
N TRP A 171 11.93 -1.61 21.73
CA TRP A 171 11.56 -0.69 20.66
C TRP A 171 12.41 -0.95 19.43
N LYS A 172 11.80 -0.71 18.27
CA LYS A 172 12.47 -0.60 16.99
C LYS A 172 12.13 0.76 16.42
N THR A 173 13.13 1.49 15.96
CA THR A 173 13.00 2.88 15.52
C THR A 173 13.76 3.08 14.23
N LEU A 174 13.08 3.55 13.19
CA LEU A 174 13.67 3.82 11.88
C LEU A 174 13.29 5.20 11.37
N LEU A 175 14.21 5.80 10.62
CA LEU A 175 13.92 6.89 9.70
C LEU A 175 13.31 6.30 8.43
N ARG A 176 12.22 6.88 7.97
CA ARG A 176 11.50 6.50 6.77
C ARG A 176 11.45 7.69 5.81
N LEU A 177 11.59 7.43 4.52
CA LEU A 177 11.43 8.39 3.44
C LEU A 177 10.50 7.84 2.37
N HIS A 178 9.49 8.64 1.98
CA HIS A 178 8.66 8.40 0.82
C HIS A 178 8.57 9.67 -0.02
N ASP A 179 8.97 9.57 -1.29
CA ASP A 179 8.98 10.67 -2.25
C ASP A 179 8.73 10.15 -3.67
N GLY A 180 7.50 10.30 -4.14
CA GLY A 180 7.03 9.69 -5.39
C GLY A 180 7.21 8.17 -5.35
N ASN A 181 7.95 7.62 -6.32
CA ASN A 181 8.25 6.18 -6.37
C ASN A 181 9.34 5.75 -5.40
N THR A 182 10.03 6.67 -4.72
CA THR A 182 11.07 6.31 -3.75
C THR A 182 10.43 5.93 -2.43
N LEU A 183 10.60 4.69 -1.97
CA LEU A 183 10.18 4.25 -0.64
C LEU A 183 11.33 3.51 0.05
N THR A 184 11.87 4.10 1.10
CA THR A 184 13.12 3.62 1.70
C THR A 184 13.23 3.99 3.18
N ALA A 185 14.13 3.32 3.88
CA ALA A 185 14.30 3.48 5.32
C ALA A 185 15.76 3.30 5.77
N ALA A 186 16.11 3.93 6.89
CA ALA A 186 17.37 3.73 7.59
C ALA A 186 17.09 3.44 9.08
N PRO A 187 17.65 2.37 9.67
CA PRO A 187 17.40 2.06 11.06
C PRO A 187 18.11 3.08 11.96
N ILE A 188 17.47 3.47 13.07
CA ILE A 188 18.05 4.29 14.14
C ILE A 188 18.40 3.40 15.32
N TYR A 189 17.42 2.65 15.81
CA TYR A 189 17.56 1.67 16.87
C TYR A 189 16.82 0.40 16.50
N LEU A 190 17.44 -0.76 16.65
CA LEU A 190 16.71 -2.02 16.60
C LEU A 190 17.22 -2.89 17.73
N ALA A 191 16.35 -3.24 18.67
CA ALA A 191 16.68 -4.23 19.69
C ALA A 191 17.20 -5.52 19.05
N GLY A 192 18.22 -6.12 19.67
CA GLY A 192 18.73 -7.42 19.28
C GLY A 192 17.67 -8.50 19.49
N ASP A 193 17.59 -9.46 18.57
CA ASP A 193 16.65 -10.57 18.63
C ASP A 193 17.40 -11.90 18.42
N PRO A 194 17.79 -12.58 19.51
CA PRO A 194 18.44 -13.88 19.44
C PRO A 194 17.56 -14.98 18.81
N GLY A 195 16.23 -14.85 18.87
CA GLY A 195 15.30 -15.84 18.33
C GLY A 195 15.39 -15.97 16.80
N ILE A 196 15.80 -14.89 16.13
CA ILE A 196 16.03 -14.85 14.67
C ILE A 196 17.49 -14.57 14.31
N GLY A 197 18.40 -14.61 15.30
CA GLY A 197 19.82 -14.33 15.09
C GLY A 197 20.14 -12.90 14.65
N ALA A 198 19.22 -11.95 14.87
CA ALA A 198 19.36 -10.59 14.38
C ALA A 198 20.11 -9.71 15.42
N PRO A 199 21.30 -9.16 15.09
CA PRO A 199 22.07 -8.35 16.03
C PRO A 199 21.35 -7.03 16.34
N GLU A 200 21.68 -6.47 17.50
CA GLU A 200 21.23 -5.12 17.85
C GLU A 200 21.81 -4.09 16.88
N VAL A 201 20.98 -3.12 16.51
CA VAL A 201 21.42 -1.90 15.85
C VAL A 201 21.34 -0.77 16.88
N PRO A 202 22.46 -0.36 17.49
CA PRO A 202 22.43 0.59 18.60
C PRO A 202 22.16 2.01 18.11
N ALA A 203 21.49 2.79 18.95
CA ALA A 203 21.27 4.23 18.74
C ALA A 203 22.48 5.04 19.24
N GLN A 204 23.56 5.04 18.48
CA GLN A 204 24.74 5.86 18.76
C GLN A 204 24.39 7.36 18.73
N ALA A 205 25.13 8.18 19.48
CA ALA A 205 24.91 9.64 19.50
C ALA A 205 25.06 10.28 18.11
N SER A 206 25.90 9.71 17.24
CA SER A 206 26.00 10.09 15.84
C SER A 206 26.35 8.88 14.99
N PHE A 207 25.76 8.77 13.81
CA PHE A 207 26.05 7.71 12.84
C PHE A 207 25.63 8.11 11.43
N THR A 208 26.17 7.42 10.43
CA THR A 208 25.71 7.48 9.04
C THR A 208 25.34 6.09 8.56
N ARG A 209 24.15 5.93 7.99
CA ARG A 209 23.65 4.64 7.50
C ARG A 209 23.05 4.77 6.10
N PRO A 210 23.19 3.74 5.24
CA PRO A 210 22.52 3.73 3.95
C PRO A 210 21.01 3.54 4.11
N PHE A 211 20.29 4.11 3.17
CA PHE A 211 18.89 3.80 2.96
C PHE A 211 18.74 2.41 2.32
N VAL A 212 17.79 1.62 2.82
CA VAL A 212 17.49 0.26 2.35
C VAL A 212 15.98 0.08 2.17
N ALA A 213 15.59 -1.01 1.50
CA ALA A 213 14.18 -1.35 1.36
C ALA A 213 13.54 -1.50 2.74
N GLU A 214 12.48 -0.75 3.01
CA GLU A 214 11.84 -0.75 4.34
C GLU A 214 11.41 -2.15 4.79
N ILE A 215 10.97 -2.98 3.85
CA ILE A 215 10.58 -4.37 4.10
C ILE A 215 11.70 -5.19 4.76
N THR A 216 12.98 -4.90 4.50
CA THR A 216 14.10 -5.64 5.11
C THR A 216 14.30 -5.28 6.59
N ILE A 217 13.80 -4.11 7.02
CA ILE A 217 13.83 -3.67 8.42
C ILE A 217 12.56 -4.11 9.15
N LEU A 218 11.40 -3.97 8.51
CA LEU A 218 10.12 -4.33 9.13
C LEU A 218 9.91 -5.84 9.18
N GLN A 219 10.38 -6.57 8.17
CA GLN A 219 10.31 -8.03 8.09
C GLN A 219 11.68 -8.67 8.28
N ARG A 220 12.42 -8.26 9.33
CA ARG A 220 13.72 -8.88 9.68
C ARG A 220 13.65 -10.40 9.88
N GLU A 221 12.47 -10.91 10.17
CA GLU A 221 12.17 -12.34 10.35
C GLU A 221 12.07 -13.11 9.03
N ARG A 222 11.92 -12.40 7.89
CA ARG A 222 11.74 -13.03 6.59
C ARG A 222 13.02 -13.77 6.21
N ASN A 223 12.93 -15.09 6.11
CA ASN A 223 14.06 -15.93 5.74
C ASN A 223 14.58 -15.57 4.33
N PRO A 224 15.81 -15.06 4.20
CA PRO A 224 16.39 -14.69 2.90
C PRO A 224 16.68 -15.91 2.02
N ASP A 225 16.79 -17.11 2.59
CA ASP A 225 17.14 -18.34 1.88
C ASP A 225 15.98 -18.97 1.12
N THR A 226 14.76 -18.43 1.26
CA THR A 226 13.61 -18.94 0.51
C THR A 226 13.72 -18.51 -0.95
N PRO A 227 13.85 -19.43 -1.92
CA PRO A 227 14.03 -19.06 -3.31
C PRO A 227 12.87 -18.21 -3.82
N THR A 228 13.18 -17.04 -4.38
CA THR A 228 12.19 -16.12 -4.97
C THR A 228 11.31 -16.82 -6.01
N VAL A 229 11.83 -17.83 -6.70
CA VAL A 229 11.07 -18.60 -7.69
C VAL A 229 9.85 -19.30 -7.08
N LEU A 230 9.94 -19.78 -5.83
CA LEU A 230 8.81 -20.43 -5.16
C LEU A 230 7.71 -19.40 -4.84
N TRP A 231 8.10 -18.19 -4.43
CA TRP A 231 7.18 -17.07 -4.26
C TRP A 231 6.49 -16.70 -5.57
N THR A 232 7.24 -16.62 -6.67
CA THR A 232 6.69 -16.35 -8.00
C THR A 232 5.71 -17.44 -8.43
N ILE A 233 6.07 -18.72 -8.28
CA ILE A 233 5.20 -19.85 -8.61
C ILE A 233 3.92 -19.80 -7.76
N GLY A 234 4.04 -19.57 -6.45
CA GLY A 234 2.88 -19.41 -5.56
C GLY A 234 1.95 -18.28 -6.01
N GLY A 235 2.52 -17.12 -6.35
CA GLY A 235 1.77 -15.99 -6.90
C GLY A 235 1.07 -16.32 -8.22
N LEU A 236 1.74 -17.04 -9.13
CA LEU A 236 1.18 -17.47 -10.40
C LEU A 236 0.05 -18.49 -10.23
N VAL A 237 0.16 -19.40 -9.26
CA VAL A 237 -0.92 -20.35 -8.93
C VAL A 237 -2.13 -19.61 -8.39
N VAL A 238 -1.94 -18.66 -7.47
CA VAL A 238 -3.04 -17.83 -6.96
C VAL A 238 -3.69 -17.03 -8.08
N LEU A 239 -2.90 -16.42 -8.96
CA LEU A 239 -3.40 -15.72 -10.15
C LEU A 239 -4.23 -16.65 -11.03
N PHE A 240 -3.70 -17.84 -11.35
CA PHE A 240 -4.40 -18.83 -12.17
C PHE A 240 -5.74 -19.24 -11.55
N CYS A 241 -5.76 -19.61 -10.26
CA CYS A 241 -7.00 -19.96 -9.55
C CYS A 241 -8.01 -18.80 -9.55
N THR A 242 -7.53 -17.57 -9.37
CA THR A 242 -8.37 -16.36 -9.42
C THR A 242 -8.97 -16.16 -10.80
N LEU A 243 -8.20 -16.32 -11.88
CA LEU A 243 -8.68 -16.21 -13.25
C LEU A 243 -9.66 -17.32 -13.62
N VAL A 244 -9.44 -18.54 -13.12
CA VAL A 244 -10.39 -19.67 -13.26
C VAL A 244 -11.70 -19.35 -12.55
N LEU A 245 -11.66 -18.79 -11.34
CA LEU A 245 -12.85 -18.37 -10.61
C LEU A 245 -13.63 -17.30 -11.38
N ILE A 246 -12.95 -16.23 -11.82
CA ILE A 246 -13.56 -15.16 -12.61
C ILE A 246 -14.17 -15.72 -13.90
N GLY A 247 -13.41 -16.54 -14.64
CA GLY A 247 -13.88 -17.19 -15.86
C GLY A 247 -15.08 -18.09 -15.63
N GLY A 248 -15.09 -18.87 -14.55
CA GLY A 248 -16.20 -19.74 -14.14
C GLY A 248 -17.46 -18.95 -13.80
N LEU A 249 -17.33 -17.85 -13.04
CA LEU A 249 -18.43 -16.95 -12.71
C LEU A 249 -19.00 -16.27 -13.98
N SER A 250 -18.13 -15.72 -14.84
CA SER A 250 -18.55 -15.10 -16.10
C SER A 250 -19.23 -16.09 -17.04
N TRP A 251 -18.70 -17.32 -17.14
CA TRP A 251 -19.30 -18.38 -17.93
C TRP A 251 -20.67 -18.81 -17.39
N GLY A 252 -20.78 -19.03 -16.08
CA GLY A 252 -22.03 -19.38 -15.41
C GLY A 252 -23.10 -18.30 -15.60
N ALA A 253 -22.74 -17.04 -15.37
CA ALA A 253 -23.62 -15.89 -15.59
C ALA A 253 -24.11 -15.82 -17.06
N GLY A 254 -23.21 -15.98 -18.03
CA GLY A 254 -23.58 -16.02 -19.45
C GLY A 254 -24.46 -17.22 -19.81
N ARG A 255 -24.30 -18.37 -19.15
CA ARG A 255 -25.15 -19.54 -19.34
C ARG A 255 -26.56 -19.29 -18.82
N ILE A 256 -26.70 -18.78 -17.59
CA ILE A 256 -28.00 -18.45 -16.98
C ILE A 256 -28.76 -17.44 -17.84
N ASN A 257 -28.09 -16.38 -18.28
CA ASN A 257 -28.70 -15.37 -19.15
C ASN A 257 -29.25 -15.95 -20.47
N ARG A 258 -28.56 -16.95 -21.06
CA ARG A 258 -29.02 -17.61 -22.29
C ARG A 258 -30.24 -18.51 -22.06
N SER A 259 -30.32 -19.22 -20.93
CA SER A 259 -31.46 -20.09 -20.63
C SER A 259 -32.73 -19.29 -20.33
N GLU A 260 -32.61 -18.21 -19.56
CA GLU A 260 -33.75 -17.34 -19.20
C GLU A 260 -34.27 -16.54 -20.40
N ALA A 261 -33.39 -15.97 -21.23
CA ALA A 261 -33.79 -15.23 -22.43
C ALA A 261 -34.48 -16.12 -23.48
N ALA A 262 -34.15 -17.42 -23.53
CA ALA A 262 -34.82 -18.38 -24.40
C ALA A 262 -36.24 -18.75 -23.90
N GLY A 263 -36.45 -18.80 -22.59
CA GLY A 263 -37.76 -19.06 -21.97
C GLY A 263 -38.77 -17.96 -22.25
N SER A 264 -38.40 -16.69 -22.00
CA SER A 264 -39.26 -15.53 -22.24
C SER A 264 -39.69 -15.36 -23.71
N ARG A 265 -38.82 -15.69 -24.67
CA ARG A 265 -39.16 -15.64 -26.11
C ARG A 265 -40.15 -16.73 -26.53
N THR A 266 -40.17 -17.87 -25.85
CA THR A 266 -41.07 -18.99 -26.15
C THR A 266 -42.49 -18.70 -25.64
N GLU A 267 -42.61 -17.99 -24.51
CA GLU A 267 -43.89 -17.63 -23.90
C GLU A 267 -44.66 -16.54 -24.66
N LEU A 268 -43.97 -15.73 -25.48
CA LEU A 268 -44.54 -14.65 -26.28
C LEU A 268 -44.88 -15.04 -27.73
N GLN A 269 -44.63 -16.28 -28.15
CA GLN A 269 -45.20 -16.77 -29.41
C GLN A 269 -46.67 -17.14 -29.17
N PRO A 270 -47.65 -16.46 -29.78
CA PRO A 270 -49.02 -16.94 -29.72
C PRO A 270 -49.03 -18.34 -30.33
N THR A 271 -49.55 -19.32 -29.58
CA THR A 271 -49.88 -20.64 -30.12
C THR A 271 -50.92 -20.44 -31.20
N ALA A 272 -50.47 -20.28 -32.45
CA ALA A 272 -51.29 -20.47 -33.62
C ALA A 272 -51.58 -21.98 -33.71
N GLN A 273 -52.52 -22.44 -32.90
CA GLN A 273 -53.21 -23.71 -33.13
C GLN A 273 -54.59 -23.41 -33.72
N ALA A 274 -54.83 -24.09 -34.83
CA ALA A 274 -55.93 -23.98 -35.79
C ALA A 274 -57.30 -24.35 -35.22
#